data_AF-A0A922YGC6-F1
#
_entry.id   AF-A0A922YGC6-F1
#
_cell.length_a   1.000
_cell.length_b   1.000
_cell.length_c   1.000
_cell.angle_alpha   90.00
_cell.angle_beta   90.00
_cell.angle_gamma   90.00
#
_symmetry.space_group_name_H-M   'P 1'
#
loop_
_entity.id
_entity.type
_entity.pdbx_description
1 polymer ?
#
loop_
_entity_poly.entity_id
_entity_poly.type
_entity_poly.pdbx_seq_one_letter_code
_entity_poly.pdbx_strand_id
1 'polypeptide(L)'
;MLTEPIGRAEQIAKLNDRARSGFDPSARIMFTRGCLDAFCNGDTPNGLVAQAELIKTMRRHRFEEDTYGERDFGAFTFRGERVFFKIDLYDPGLVKSALNGSFC
;
A
#
# COMPACT_ATOMS: atom_id res chain seq x y z
N MET A 1 23.32 25.61 -2.97
CA MET A 1 22.99 24.55 -2.01
C MET A 1 23.09 23.23 -2.74
N LEU A 2 24.06 22.38 -2.40
CA LEU A 2 24.12 21.02 -2.91
C LEU A 2 23.13 20.21 -2.09
N THR A 3 22.05 19.75 -2.72
CA THR A 3 21.13 18.80 -2.09
C THR A 3 21.85 17.47 -2.00
N GLU A 4 22.18 17.03 -0.80
CA GLU A 4 22.63 15.66 -0.55
C GLU A 4 21.66 14.68 -1.21
N PRO A 5 22.16 13.64 -1.90
CA PRO A 5 21.29 12.65 -2.52
C PRO A 5 20.42 12.01 -1.45
N ILE A 6 19.11 12.02 -1.71
CA ILE A 6 18.11 11.38 -0.85
C ILE A 6 18.50 9.91 -0.69
N GLY A 7 18.61 9.42 0.55
CA GLY A 7 18.93 8.03 0.83
C GLY A 7 17.93 7.06 0.19
N ARG A 8 18.39 5.86 -0.18
CA ARG A 8 17.58 4.84 -0.89
C ARG A 8 16.21 4.62 -0.26
N ALA A 9 16.15 4.47 1.07
CA ALA A 9 14.89 4.27 1.80
C ALA A 9 13.91 5.43 1.59
N GLU A 10 14.37 6.68 1.64
CA GLU A 10 13.51 7.85 1.42
C GLU A 10 13.09 8.00 -0.06
N GLN A 11 13.89 7.50 -1.02
CA GLN A 11 13.45 7.41 -2.41
C GLN A 11 12.30 6.41 -2.55
N ILE A 12 12.41 5.23 -1.93
CA ILE A 12 11.36 4.21 -1.89
C ILE A 12 10.12 4.75 -1.17
N ALA A 13 10.30 5.44 -0.04
CA ALA A 13 9.21 6.08 0.71
C ALA A 13 8.40 7.06 -0.15
N LYS A 14 9.06 7.87 -0.98
CA LYS A 14 8.38 8.78 -1.90
C LYS A 14 7.58 8.06 -2.99
N LEU A 15 8.08 6.93 -3.50
CA LEU A 15 7.35 6.09 -4.45
C LEU A 15 6.13 5.46 -3.78
N ASN A 16 6.30 4.92 -2.58
CA ASN A 16 5.22 4.31 -1.81
C ASN A 16 4.16 5.35 -1.43
N ASP A 17 4.54 6.53 -0.96
CA ASP A 17 3.61 7.63 -0.67
C ASP A 17 2.84 8.08 -1.92
N ARG A 18 3.49 8.11 -3.10
CA ARG A 18 2.84 8.43 -4.37
C ARG A 18 1.80 7.38 -4.75
N ALA A 19 2.13 6.10 -4.65
CA ALA A 19 1.21 4.99 -4.92
C ALA A 19 0.02 5.02 -3.94
N ARG A 20 0.31 5.14 -2.64
CA ARG A 20 -0.66 5.23 -1.55
C ARG A 20 -1.67 6.35 -1.75
N SER A 21 -1.19 7.52 -2.16
CA SER A 21 -2.01 8.72 -2.38
C SER A 21 -2.92 8.61 -3.61
N GLY A 22 -2.72 7.61 -4.47
CA GLY A 22 -3.45 7.44 -5.73
C GLY A 22 -2.94 8.34 -6.86
N PHE A 23 -1.71 8.87 -6.74
CA PHE A 23 -1.06 9.66 -7.79
C PHE A 23 -0.26 8.79 -8.78
N ASP A 24 -0.21 7.48 -8.55
CA ASP A 24 0.35 6.51 -9.47
C ASP A 24 -0.77 5.76 -10.21
N PRO A 25 -0.97 6.00 -11.52
CA PRO A 25 -1.99 5.31 -12.31
C PRO A 25 -1.68 3.82 -12.54
N SER A 26 -0.43 3.38 -12.32
CA SER A 26 -0.03 1.98 -12.42
C SER A 26 -0.32 1.19 -11.14
N ALA A 27 -0.43 1.86 -9.99
CA ALA A 27 -0.72 1.23 -8.72
C ALA A 27 -2.12 0.60 -8.71
N ARG A 28 -2.27 -0.50 -7.95
CA ARG A 28 -3.54 -1.20 -7.74
C ARG A 28 -3.76 -1.36 -6.24
N ILE A 29 -5.00 -1.15 -5.81
CA ILE A 29 -5.43 -1.41 -4.43
C ILE A 29 -6.17 -2.74 -4.45
N MET A 30 -5.64 -3.71 -3.72
CA MET A 30 -6.22 -5.04 -3.59
C MET A 30 -6.69 -5.24 -2.15
N PHE A 31 -7.91 -5.75 -2.00
CA PHE A 31 -8.42 -6.17 -0.70
C PHE A 31 -8.34 -7.69 -0.60
N THR A 32 -7.86 -8.19 0.54
CA THR A 32 -7.90 -9.63 0.81
C THR A 32 -9.34 -10.07 1.00
N ARG A 33 -9.61 -11.36 0.72
CA ARG A 33 -10.95 -11.92 0.89
C ARG A 33 -11.48 -11.75 2.32
N GLY A 34 -10.62 -11.90 3.32
CA GLY A 34 -10.96 -11.66 4.72
C GLY A 34 -11.44 -10.23 5.00
N CYS A 35 -10.81 -9.20 4.41
CA CYS A 35 -11.29 -7.82 4.54
C CYS A 35 -12.65 -7.60 3.86
N LEU A 36 -12.85 -8.22 2.69
CA LEU A 36 -14.14 -8.12 1.99
C LEU A 36 -15.25 -8.81 2.77
N ASP A 37 -15.01 -10.01 3.30
CA ASP A 37 -16.01 -10.74 4.08
C ASP A 37 -16.31 -10.06 5.42
N ALA A 38 -15.29 -9.45 6.07
CA ALA A 38 -15.44 -8.74 7.33
C ALA A 38 -16.17 -7.39 7.21
N PHE A 39 -15.92 -6.64 6.13
CA PHE A 39 -16.39 -5.24 6.05
C PHE A 39 -17.35 -4.95 4.91
N CYS A 40 -17.46 -5.84 3.92
CA CYS A 40 -18.17 -5.60 2.66
C CYS A 40 -19.29 -6.62 2.37
N ASN A 41 -19.76 -7.37 3.37
CA ASN A 41 -20.87 -8.31 3.20
C ASN A 41 -22.24 -7.59 3.06
N GLY A 42 -23.18 -8.19 2.31
CA GLY A 42 -24.54 -7.66 2.03
C GLY A 42 -24.79 -7.15 0.60
N ASP A 43 -26.06 -6.96 0.22
CA ASP A 43 -26.49 -6.84 -1.20
C ASP A 43 -26.24 -5.48 -1.91
N THR A 44 -25.95 -4.36 -1.22
CA THR A 44 -25.45 -3.03 -1.74
C THR A 44 -25.62 -1.97 -0.62
N PRO A 45 -25.23 -0.68 -0.73
CA PRO A 45 -23.98 -0.01 -1.13
C PRO A 45 -22.90 0.00 -0.03
N ASN A 46 -23.10 -0.71 1.10
CA ASN A 46 -22.22 -0.67 2.28
C ASN A 46 -20.77 -1.11 1.97
N GLY A 47 -20.58 -2.12 1.10
CA GLY A 47 -19.25 -2.62 0.76
C GLY A 47 -18.38 -1.61 0.00
N LEU A 48 -18.96 -0.82 -0.91
CA LEU A 48 -18.21 0.20 -1.63
C LEU A 48 -17.83 1.37 -0.69
N VAL A 49 -18.73 1.74 0.21
CA VAL A 49 -18.46 2.74 1.26
C VAL A 49 -17.35 2.26 2.20
N ALA A 50 -17.43 1.01 2.67
CA ALA A 50 -16.40 0.42 3.53
C ALA A 50 -15.02 0.37 2.85
N GLN A 51 -14.96 0.01 1.57
CA GLN A 51 -13.71 0.06 0.80
C GLN A 51 -13.16 1.48 0.69
N ALA A 52 -14.02 2.47 0.42
CA ALA A 52 -13.62 3.87 0.36
C ALA A 52 -13.09 4.38 1.71
N GLU A 53 -13.71 3.99 2.83
CA GLU A 53 -13.27 4.31 4.19
C GLU A 53 -11.93 3.65 4.54
N LEU A 54 -11.73 2.39 4.14
CA LEU A 54 -10.45 1.68 4.28
C LEU A 54 -9.35 2.41 3.53
N ILE A 55 -9.57 2.76 2.25
CA ILE A 55 -8.61 3.49 1.43
C ILE A 55 -8.29 4.85 2.05
N LYS A 56 -9.31 5.58 2.52
CA LYS A 56 -9.14 6.88 3.17
C LYS A 56 -8.31 6.76 4.45
N THR A 57 -8.53 5.72 5.24
CA THR A 57 -7.77 5.48 6.49
C THR A 57 -6.32 5.12 6.18
N MET A 58 -6.09 4.22 5.21
CA MET A 58 -4.77 3.85 4.72
C MET A 58 -3.98 5.05 4.17
N ARG A 59 -4.63 5.94 3.42
CA ARG A 59 -4.04 7.21 2.94
C ARG A 59 -3.67 8.21 4.03
N ARG A 60 -4.28 8.11 5.21
CA ARG A 60 -3.98 8.99 6.36
C ARG A 60 -3.02 8.37 7.36
N HIS A 61 -2.63 7.10 7.15
CA HIS A 61 -1.70 6.41 8.04
C HIS A 61 -0.37 7.16 8.15
N ARG A 62 0.15 7.21 9.39
CA ARG A 62 1.45 7.78 9.74
C ARG A 62 2.38 6.64 10.13
N PHE A 63 3.58 6.66 9.57
CA PHE A 63 4.62 5.68 9.84
C PHE A 63 5.50 6.19 10.98
N GLU A 64 5.04 5.96 12.22
CA GLU A 64 5.76 6.39 13.43
C GLU A 64 6.84 5.38 13.86
N GLU A 65 6.62 4.09 13.58
CA GLU A 65 7.54 2.98 13.86
C GLU A 65 7.90 2.25 12.55
N ASP A 66 8.73 2.87 11.72
CA ASP A 66 9.18 2.32 10.43
C ASP A 66 10.67 1.97 10.48
N THR A 67 10.95 0.70 10.76
CA THR A 67 12.31 0.15 10.90
C THR A 67 13.20 0.43 9.69
N TYR A 68 12.64 0.44 8.49
CA TYR A 68 13.40 0.57 7.25
C TYR A 68 13.25 1.94 6.59
N GLY A 69 12.28 2.75 7.03
CA GLY A 69 12.02 4.10 6.52
C GLY A 69 11.39 4.13 5.13
N GLU A 70 10.90 2.99 4.63
CA GLU A 70 10.36 2.83 3.27
C GLU A 70 8.86 3.13 3.18
N ARG A 71 8.15 3.32 4.30
CA ARG A 71 6.71 3.65 4.35
C ARG A 71 5.84 2.67 3.57
N ASP A 72 6.19 1.38 3.62
CA ASP A 72 5.57 0.33 2.82
C ASP A 72 4.57 -0.53 3.60
N PHE A 73 4.71 -0.62 4.94
CA PHE A 73 3.88 -1.46 5.79
C PHE A 73 3.26 -0.67 6.94
N GLY A 74 1.96 -0.89 7.18
CA GLY A 74 1.27 -0.21 8.26
C GLY A 74 0.05 -0.96 8.73
N ALA A 75 -0.49 -0.51 9.86
CA ALA A 75 -1.67 -1.10 10.44
C ALA A 75 -2.53 -0.08 11.18
N PHE A 76 -3.85 -0.23 11.07
CA PHE A 76 -4.83 0.63 11.70
C PHE A 76 -6.04 -0.17 12.18
N THR A 77 -6.81 0.38 13.11
CA THR A 77 -8.06 -0.23 13.56
C THR A 77 -9.22 0.30 12.73
N PHE A 78 -10.05 -0.60 12.20
CA PHE A 78 -11.23 -0.28 11.40
C PHE A 78 -12.41 -1.12 11.88
N ARG A 79 -13.49 -0.46 12.33
CA ARG A 79 -14.71 -1.11 12.86
C ARG A 79 -14.43 -2.19 13.92
N GLY A 80 -13.46 -1.94 14.80
CA GLY A 80 -13.08 -2.85 15.89
C GLY A 80 -12.02 -3.88 15.51
N GLU A 81 -11.72 -4.05 14.22
CA GLU A 81 -10.76 -5.03 13.72
C GLU A 81 -9.42 -4.39 13.38
N ARG A 82 -8.31 -5.12 13.61
CA ARG A 82 -6.97 -4.66 13.21
C ARG A 82 -6.73 -5.02 11.75
N VAL A 83 -6.52 -4.01 10.91
CA VAL A 83 -6.23 -4.14 9.49
C VAL A 83 -4.76 -3.80 9.24
N PHE A 84 -4.09 -4.66 8.48
CA PHE A 84 -2.73 -4.45 7.99
C PHE A 84 -2.78 -4.12 6.51
N PHE A 85 -1.86 -3.29 6.04
CA PHE A 85 -1.66 -3.04 4.62
C PHE A 85 -0.16 -3.06 4.30
N LYS A 86 0.13 -3.42 3.05
CA LYS A 86 1.47 -3.35 2.48
C LYS A 86 1.41 -2.74 1.08
N ILE A 87 2.46 -2.00 0.72
CA ILE A 87 2.69 -1.47 -0.63
C ILE A 87 3.83 -2.27 -1.22
N ASP A 88 3.49 -3.13 -2.18
CA ASP A 88 4.43 -4.02 -2.84
C ASP A 88 4.61 -3.65 -4.31
N LEU A 89 5.70 -4.14 -4.90
CA LEU A 89 5.85 -4.16 -6.34
C LEU A 89 4.83 -5.15 -6.93
N TYR A 90 3.78 -4.61 -7.56
CA TYR A 90 2.81 -5.41 -8.28
C TYR A 90 3.28 -5.64 -9.73
N ASP A 91 3.91 -6.79 -9.98
CA ASP A 91 4.23 -7.27 -11.33
C ASP A 91 3.16 -8.29 -11.78
N PRO A 92 2.28 -7.95 -12.74
CA PRO A 92 1.27 -8.88 -13.26
C PRO A 92 1.87 -10.07 -14.03
N GLY A 93 3.15 -10.00 -14.43
CA GLY A 93 3.92 -11.12 -14.98
C GLY A 93 4.54 -12.02 -13.91
N LEU A 94 4.50 -11.61 -12.64
CA LEU A 94 4.95 -12.33 -11.44
C LEU A 94 6.25 -13.12 -11.67
N VAL A 95 7.26 -12.49 -12.28
CA VAL A 95 8.59 -13.08 -12.43
C VAL A 95 9.30 -12.89 -11.09
N LYS A 96 9.32 -13.94 -10.25
CA LYS A 96 9.77 -13.86 -8.85
C LYS A 96 11.28 -13.55 -8.67
N SER A 97 12.03 -13.33 -9.75
CA SER A 97 13.43 -12.84 -9.78
C SER A 97 13.87 -12.60 -11.24
N ALA A 98 14.71 -11.63 -11.62
CA ALA A 98 15.70 -10.93 -10.83
C ALA A 98 15.81 -9.43 -11.17
N LEU A 99 16.09 -8.65 -10.11
CA LEU A 99 16.91 -7.45 -10.23
C LEU A 99 18.22 -7.85 -10.92
N ASN A 100 18.43 -7.32 -12.12
CA ASN A 100 19.69 -7.30 -12.87
C ASN A 100 20.11 -8.62 -13.52
N GLY A 101 19.81 -8.73 -14.83
CA GLY A 101 20.63 -9.51 -15.76
C GLY A 101 19.92 -10.69 -16.44
N SER A 102 19.54 -10.45 -17.70
CA SER A 102 19.49 -11.41 -18.82
C SER A 102 18.77 -12.74 -18.61
N PHE A 103 17.64 -12.92 -19.29
CA PHE A 103 17.12 -14.24 -19.65
C PHE A 103 17.54 -14.57 -21.08
N CYS A 104 18.38 -15.59 -21.23
CA CYS A 104 18.40 -16.44 -22.42
C CYS A 104 17.26 -17.45 -22.32
#